data_AF-R1E240-F1
#
_entry.id   AF-R1E240-F1
#
_cell.length_a   1.000
_cell.length_b   1.000
_cell.length_c   1.000
_cell.angle_alpha   90.00
_cell.angle_beta   90.00
_cell.angle_gamma   90.00
#
_symmetry.space_group_name_H-M   'P 1'
#
loop_
_entity.id
_entity.type
_entity.pdbx_description
1 polymer ?
#
loop_
_entity_poly.entity_id
_entity_poly.type
_entity_poly.pdbx_seq_one_letter_code
_entity_poly.pdbx_strand_id
1 'polypeptide(L)'
;TFYAVYHTFKPRAAKAWWANMKSLNFKDVAKAQHAAGIFGHAFLPSEPEGPILCLWECKEKMSLQEFENFIDGPNSPTGGALIN
;
A
#
# COMPACT_ATOMS: atom_id res chain seq x y z
N THR A 1 -15.06 5.49 3.06
CA THR A 1 -14.84 4.11 3.55
C THR A 1 -13.43 4.00 4.07
N PHE A 2 -13.18 3.23 5.13
CA PHE A 2 -11.83 2.96 5.61
C PHE A 2 -11.50 1.48 5.41
N TYR A 3 -10.29 1.21 4.92
CA TYR A 3 -9.73 -0.15 4.86
C TYR A 3 -8.47 -0.23 5.71
N ALA A 4 -8.34 -1.31 6.46
CA ALA A 4 -7.13 -1.68 7.15
C ALA A 4 -6.57 -2.94 6.48
N VAL A 5 -5.30 -2.92 6.09
CA VAL A 5 -4.63 -4.04 5.44
C VAL A 5 -3.40 -4.40 6.25
N TYR A 6 -3.30 -5.69 6.59
CA TYR A 6 -2.19 -6.21 7.37
C TYR A 6 -1.23 -6.93 6.43
N HIS A 7 -0.09 -6.31 6.15
CA HIS A 7 0.87 -6.84 5.23
C HIS A 7 1.95 -7.67 5.92
N THR A 8 2.35 -8.76 5.28
CA THR A 8 3.57 -9.50 5.61
C THR A 8 4.51 -9.56 4.41
N PHE A 9 5.82 -9.55 4.64
CA PHE A 9 6.79 -9.70 3.56
C PHE A 9 6.81 -11.12 3.00
N LYS A 10 6.90 -11.23 1.68
CA LYS A 10 7.33 -12.48 1.05
C LYS A 10 8.75 -12.82 1.52
N PRO A 11 9.12 -14.13 1.59
CA PRO A 11 10.43 -14.54 2.05
C PRO A 11 11.57 -13.79 1.33
N ARG A 12 12.47 -13.16 2.10
CA ARG A 12 13.64 -12.40 1.62
C ARG A 12 13.33 -11.15 0.78
N ALA A 13 12.08 -10.69 0.73
CA ALA A 13 11.69 -9.54 -0.08
C ALA A 13 11.97 -8.17 0.59
N ALA A 14 12.00 -8.13 1.93
CA ALA A 14 12.06 -6.89 2.71
C ALA A 14 13.20 -5.95 2.31
N LYS A 15 14.43 -6.46 2.23
CA LYS A 15 15.62 -5.65 1.88
C LYS A 15 15.48 -4.96 0.52
N ALA A 16 15.06 -5.70 -0.51
CA ALA A 16 14.89 -5.16 -1.86
C ALA A 16 13.73 -4.17 -1.90
N TRP A 17 12.63 -4.47 -1.21
CA TRP A 17 11.48 -3.59 -1.13
C TRP A 17 11.81 -2.25 -0.47
N TRP A 18 12.52 -2.24 0.67
CA TRP A 18 12.96 -1.00 1.31
C TRP A 18 13.91 -0.18 0.45
N ALA A 19 14.78 -0.83 -0.33
CA ALA A 19 15.63 -0.14 -1.29
C ALA A 19 14.78 0.57 -2.37
N ASN A 20 13.76 -0.11 -2.89
CA ASN A 20 12.84 0.47 -3.87
C ASN A 20 12.02 1.62 -3.26
N MET A 21 11.50 1.46 -2.04
CA MET A 21 10.73 2.51 -1.35
C MET A 21 11.51 3.83 -1.23
N LYS A 22 12.83 3.77 -1.02
CA LYS A 22 13.69 4.96 -0.95
C LYS A 22 13.81 5.71 -2.27
N SER A 23 13.56 5.04 -3.40
CA SER A 23 13.58 5.65 -4.74
C SER A 23 12.24 6.25 -5.17
N LEU A 24 11.16 6.02 -4.41
CA LEU A 24 9.84 6.51 -4.79
C LEU A 24 9.71 8.02 -4.58
N ASN A 25 9.07 8.68 -5.54
CA ASN A 25 8.57 10.03 -5.34
C ASN A 25 7.18 9.98 -4.70
N PHE A 26 7.11 10.21 -3.39
CA PHE A 26 5.85 10.14 -2.64
C PHE A 26 4.78 11.16 -3.09
N LYS A 27 5.17 12.25 -3.77
CA LYS A 27 4.18 13.17 -4.37
C LYS A 27 3.44 12.53 -5.53
N ASP A 28 4.15 11.77 -6.36
CA ASP A 28 3.54 11.06 -7.49
C ASP A 28 2.70 9.88 -7.00
N VAL A 29 3.17 9.19 -5.95
CA VAL A 29 2.38 8.13 -5.27
C VAL A 29 1.07 8.70 -4.72
N ALA A 30 1.13 9.82 -3.99
CA ALA A 30 -0.08 10.47 -3.47
C ALA A 30 -1.03 10.92 -4.59
N LYS A 31 -0.49 11.47 -5.69
CA LYS A 31 -1.29 11.84 -6.86
C LYS A 31 -2.01 10.64 -7.48
N ALA A 32 -1.34 9.50 -7.61
CA ALA A 32 -1.94 8.27 -8.11
C ALA A 32 -3.02 7.73 -7.16
N GLN A 33 -2.78 7.77 -5.83
CA GLN A 33 -3.77 7.39 -4.82
C GLN A 33 -5.01 8.29 -4.86
N HIS A 34 -4.82 9.61 -4.95
CA HIS A 34 -5.93 10.56 -5.06
C HIS A 34 -6.76 10.34 -6.33
N ALA A 35 -6.10 10.03 -7.46
CA ALA A 35 -6.79 9.68 -8.70
C ALA A 35 -7.62 8.38 -8.58
N ALA A 36 -7.20 7.45 -7.72
CA ALA A 36 -7.95 6.24 -7.37
C ALA A 36 -9.07 6.51 -6.33
N GLY A 37 -9.16 7.71 -5.78
CA GLY A 37 -10.15 8.07 -4.74
C GLY A 37 -9.72 7.69 -3.33
N ILE A 38 -8.42 7.66 -3.06
CA ILE A 38 -7.79 7.40 -1.76
C ILE A 38 -7.05 8.67 -1.33
N PHE A 39 -7.29 9.16 -0.12
CA PHE A 39 -6.82 10.48 0.32
C PHE A 39 -5.94 10.45 1.58
N GLY A 40 -6.16 9.47 2.46
CA GLY A 40 -5.42 9.29 3.71
C GLY A 40 -4.80 7.90 3.79
N HIS A 41 -3.57 7.74 3.31
CA HIS A 41 -2.79 6.51 3.46
C HIS A 41 -1.82 6.64 4.64
N ALA A 42 -2.07 5.88 5.71
CA ALA A 42 -1.14 5.77 6.83
C ALA A 42 -0.36 4.45 6.75
N PHE A 43 0.97 4.57 6.70
CA PHE A 43 1.91 3.46 6.63
C PHE A 43 2.54 3.22 8.02
N LEU A 44 2.25 2.07 8.63
CA LEU A 44 2.61 1.75 10.02
C LEU A 44 3.42 0.44 10.09
N PRO A 45 4.73 0.46 9.74
CA PRO A 45 5.61 -0.70 9.91
C PRO A 45 5.89 -0.93 11.41
N SER A 46 5.82 -2.18 11.85
CA SER A 46 6.21 -2.55 13.22
C SER A 46 7.74 -2.61 13.39
N GLU A 47 8.43 -3.15 12.40
CA GLU A 47 9.89 -3.31 12.33
C GLU A 47 10.32 -3.52 10.85
N PRO A 48 11.62 -3.43 10.51
CA PRO A 48 12.06 -3.51 9.11
C PRO A 48 11.69 -4.80 8.37
N GLU A 49 11.63 -5.95 9.03
CA GLU A 49 11.27 -7.24 8.38
C GLU A 49 9.91 -7.78 8.83
N GLY A 50 9.26 -7.09 9.77
CA GLY A 50 8.02 -7.54 10.36
C GLY A 50 6.79 -6.99 9.65
N PRO A 51 5.60 -7.19 10.23
CA PRO A 51 4.35 -6.81 9.61
C PRO A 51 4.19 -5.30 9.49
N ILE A 52 3.39 -4.90 8.50
CA ILE A 52 3.05 -3.51 8.22
C ILE A 52 1.52 -3.39 8.24
N LEU A 53 0.99 -2.50 9.07
CA LEU A 53 -0.42 -2.13 8.99
C LEU A 53 -0.55 -0.89 8.10
N CYS A 54 -1.39 -0.97 7.07
CA CYS A 54 -1.76 0.20 6.27
C CYS A 54 -3.24 0.54 6.51
N LEU A 55 -3.50 1.81 6.80
CA LEU A 55 -4.85 2.37 6.88
C LEU A 55 -5.10 3.26 5.67
N TRP A 56 -6.25 3.09 5.05
CA TRP A 56 -6.62 3.74 3.80
C TRP A 56 -7.96 4.44 3.95
N GLU A 57 -7.97 5.76 3.84
CA GLU A 57 -9.17 6.56 3.72
C GLU A 57 -9.55 6.69 2.24
N CYS A 58 -10.70 6.12 1.89
CA CYS A 58 -11.24 6.11 0.55
C CYS A 58 -12.51 6.97 0.47
N LYS A 59 -12.83 7.43 -0.74
CA LYS A 59 -14.13 8.05 -1.06
C LYS A 59 -15.29 7.23 -0.48
N GLU A 60 -16.38 7.89 -0.09
CA GLU A 60 -17.54 7.27 0.61
C GLU A 60 -18.13 6.03 -0.08
N LYS A 61 -17.91 5.85 -1.38
CA LYS A 61 -18.51 4.78 -2.19
C LYS A 61 -17.53 3.73 -2.71
N MET A 62 -16.28 3.70 -2.21
CA MET A 62 -15.36 2.66 -2.63
C MET A 62 -15.81 1.30 -2.07
N SER A 63 -16.04 0.35 -2.96
CA SER A 63 -16.32 -1.05 -2.64
C SER A 63 -15.03 -1.83 -2.35
N LEU A 64 -15.17 -2.98 -1.69
CA LEU A 64 -14.03 -3.86 -1.40
C LEU A 64 -13.32 -4.30 -2.69
N GLN A 65 -14.07 -4.72 -3.71
CA GLN A 65 -13.49 -5.16 -4.98
C GLN A 65 -12.72 -4.04 -5.70
N GLU A 66 -13.23 -2.81 -5.69
CA GLU A 66 -12.49 -1.66 -6.25
C GLU A 66 -11.19 -1.40 -5.50
N PHE A 67 -11.21 -1.53 -4.16
CA PHE A 67 -10.04 -1.38 -3.33
C PHE A 67 -9.01 -2.50 -3.56
N GLU A 68 -9.45 -3.76 -3.61
CA GLU A 68 -8.61 -4.92 -3.93
C GLU A 68 -7.95 -4.77 -5.31
N ASN A 69 -8.71 -4.35 -6.32
CA ASN A 69 -8.17 -4.09 -7.66
C ASN A 69 -7.09 -3.00 -7.67
N PHE A 70 -7.19 -2.01 -6.77
CA PHE A 70 -6.17 -0.99 -6.60
C PHE A 70 -4.91 -1.55 -5.91
N ILE A 71 -5.07 -2.25 -4.78
CA ILE A 71 -3.93 -2.67 -3.96
C ILE A 71 -3.21 -3.91 -4.50
N ASP A 72 -3.90 -4.79 -5.23
CA ASP A 72 -3.32 -6.00 -5.84
C ASP A 72 -3.11 -5.87 -7.36
N GLY A 73 -3.44 -4.70 -7.92
CA GLY A 73 -3.31 -4.43 -9.35
C GLY A 73 -1.85 -4.30 -9.84
N PRO A 74 -1.66 -4.13 -11.16
CA PRO A 74 -0.33 -4.04 -11.79
C PRO A 74 0.53 -2.90 -11.24
N ASN A 75 -0.11 -1.83 -10.75
CA ASN A 75 0.53 -0.67 -10.16
C ASN A 75 0.42 -0.67 -8.62
N SER A 76 0.33 -1.86 -8.03
CA SER A 76 0.18 -2.04 -6.59
C SER A 76 1.22 -1.20 -5.81
N PRO A 77 0.79 -0.44 -4.79
CA PRO A 77 1.71 0.25 -3.88
C PRO A 77 2.68 -0.71 -3.17
N THR A 78 2.33 -2.00 -3.09
CA THR A 78 3.15 -3.03 -2.43
C THR A 78 4.30 -3.54 -3.30
N GLY A 79 4.29 -3.23 -4.61
CA GLY A 79 5.33 -3.69 -5.54
C GLY A 79 5.48 -5.21 -5.63
N GLY A 80 4.44 -5.97 -5.24
CA GLY A 80 4.43 -7.42 -5.26
C GLY A 80 5.31 -8.10 -4.20
N ALA A 81 5.92 -7.35 -3.28
CA ALA A 81 6.78 -7.87 -2.22
C ALA A 81 6.03 -8.25 -0.94
N LEU A 82 4.81 -7.74 -0.78
CA LEU A 82 3.95 -7.98 0.38
C LEU A 82 2.82 -8.96 0.05
N ILE A 83 2.27 -9.57 1.09
CA ILE A 83 1.05 -10.37 1.09
C ILE A 83 0.08 -9.67 2.05
N ASN A 84 -1.17 -9.47 1.60
CA ASN A 84 -2.23 -8.76 2.33
C ASN A 84 -3.11 -9.71 3.15
#